data_AF-A0AAV8XT27-F1
#
_entry.id   AF-A0AAV8XT27-F1
#
_cell.length_a   1.000
_cell.length_b   1.000
_cell.length_c   1.000
_cell.angle_alpha   90.00
_cell.angle_beta   90.00
_cell.angle_gamma   90.00
#
_symmetry.space_group_name_H-M   'P 1'
#
loop_
_entity.id
_entity.type
_entity.pdbx_description
1 polymer ?
#
loop_
_entity_poly.entity_id
_entity_poly.type
_entity_poly.pdbx_seq_one_letter_code
_entity_poly.pdbx_strand_id
1 'polypeptide(L)' 'MRSVLTPGRILVIDESMIPFKGRVQFRQYIKNKSHKYGVKLYKICTVDGYTSKVIVYTGKNEKVSGQGHSEIVVYEF' A
#
# COMPACT_ATOMS: atom_id res chain seq x y z
N MET A 1 6.47 -13.31 1.31
CA MET A 1 5.30 -14.10 0.85
C MET A 1 5.81 -15.06 -0.22
N ARG A 2 5.61 -16.38 -0.09
CA ARG A 2 5.99 -17.31 -1.17
C ARG A 2 5.01 -17.11 -2.34
N SER A 3 5.50 -16.94 -3.56
CA SER A 3 4.65 -16.72 -4.74
C SER A 3 3.96 -18.04 -5.13
N VAL A 4 2.68 -18.15 -4.81
CA VAL A 4 1.83 -19.26 -5.26
C VAL A 4 1.38 -19.05 -6.71
N LEU A 5 1.43 -17.79 -7.17
CA LEU A 5 1.00 -17.36 -8.49
C LEU A 5 2.10 -16.57 -9.19
N THR A 6 2.40 -16.95 -10.44
CA THR A 6 3.26 -16.17 -11.32
C THR A 6 2.45 -15.01 -11.88
N PRO A 7 2.83 -13.74 -11.61
CA PRO A 7 2.06 -12.60 -12.10
C PRO A 7 2.09 -12.52 -13.62
N GLY A 8 0.96 -12.11 -14.22
CA GLY A 8 0.88 -11.84 -15.66
C GLY A 8 1.62 -10.56 -16.08
N ARG A 9 1.49 -10.20 -17.36
CA ARG A 9 2.15 -8.99 -17.91
C ARG A 9 1.61 -7.67 -17.35
N ILE A 10 0.38 -7.67 -16.83
CA ILE A 10 -0.31 -6.47 -16.35
C ILE A 10 -0.43 -6.54 -14.84
N LEU A 11 0.12 -5.52 -14.17
CA LEU A 11 0.07 -5.35 -12.73
C LEU A 11 -0.49 -3.98 -12.41
N VAL A 12 -1.24 -3.91 -11.31
CA VAL A 12 -1.90 -2.70 -10.83
C VAL A 12 -1.37 -2.39 -9.45
N ILE A 13 -0.86 -1.17 -9.27
CA ILE A 13 -0.43 -0.65 -7.97
C ILE A 13 -1.49 0.32 -7.48
N ASP A 14 -1.96 0.13 -6.26
CA ASP A 14 -2.98 1.00 -5.65
C ASP A 14 -2.83 1.08 -4.12
N GLU A 15 -3.50 2.08 -3.54
CA GLU A 15 -3.56 2.35 -2.11
C GLU A 15 -4.80 1.71 -1.46
N SER A 16 -4.57 0.89 -0.44
CA SER A 16 -5.62 0.28 0.40
C SER A 16 -5.54 0.76 1.84
N MET A 17 -6.68 0.70 2.55
CA MET A 17 -6.79 1.12 3.94
C MET A 17 -7.33 -0.03 4.78
N ILE A 18 -6.58 -0.45 5.80
CA ILE A 18 -7.07 -1.38 6.82
C ILE A 18 -7.71 -0.56 7.94
N PRO A 19 -9.01 -0.74 8.24
CA PRO A 19 -9.66 -0.04 9.35
C PRO A 19 -8.99 -0.41 10.67
N PHE A 20 -8.42 0.59 11.35
CA PHE A 20 -7.74 0.38 12.61
C PHE A 20 -7.84 1.61 13.50
N LYS A 21 -8.32 1.43 14.74
CA LYS A 21 -8.58 2.52 15.70
C LYS A 21 -7.60 2.55 16.89
N GLY A 22 -6.69 1.58 16.99
CA GLY A 22 -5.69 1.54 18.07
C GLY A 22 -4.64 2.65 17.96
N ARG A 23 -3.77 2.72 18.98
CA ARG A 23 -2.65 3.67 19.03
C ARG A 23 -1.43 3.06 18.33
N VAL A 24 -1.19 3.48 17.08
CA VAL A 24 0.02 3.18 16.31
C VAL A 24 0.54 4.47 15.69
N GLN A 25 1.86 4.60 15.58
CA GLN A 25 2.51 5.84 15.13
C GLN A 25 2.20 6.18 13.67
N PHE A 26 1.98 5.17 12.83
CA PHE A 26 1.78 5.32 11.39
C PHE A 26 0.31 5.31 10.94
N ARG A 27 -0.63 5.47 11.87
CA ARG A 27 -2.06 5.57 11.53
C ARG A 27 -2.29 6.76 10.60
N GLN A 28 -2.93 6.50 9.46
CA GLN A 28 -3.26 7.53 8.47
C GLN A 28 -4.72 7.95 8.53
N TYR A 29 -4.95 9.21 8.18
CA TYR A 29 -6.28 9.75 7.91
C TYR A 29 -6.41 10.10 6.43
N ILE A 30 -7.36 9.47 5.73
CA ILE A 30 -7.65 9.75 4.31
C ILE A 30 -9.12 10.13 4.18
N LYS A 31 -9.38 11.40 3.88
CA LYS A 31 -10.73 12.01 3.87
C LYS A 31 -11.73 11.28 2.95
N ASN A 32 -11.26 10.80 1.81
CA ASN A 32 -12.09 10.26 0.74
C ASN A 32 -12.26 8.73 0.78
N LYS A 33 -11.75 8.04 1.80
CA LYS A 33 -11.95 6.60 1.98
C LYS A 33 -13.12 6.35 2.94
N SER A 34 -13.90 5.29 2.70
CA SER A 34 -15.04 4.90 3.55
C SER A 34 -14.63 4.76 5.02
N HIS A 35 -13.49 4.10 5.25
CA HIS A 35 -12.82 4.11 6.55
C HIS A 35 -11.72 5.16 6.54
N LYS A 36 -12.02 6.32 7.12
CA LYS A 36 -11.12 7.47 7.08
C LYS A 36 -9.85 7.26 7.91
N TYR A 37 -9.91 6.49 8.99
CA TYR A 37 -8.78 6.21 9.88
C TYR A 37 -8.36 4.75 9.79
N GLY A 38 -7.06 4.50 9.60
CA GLY A 38 -6.55 3.15 9.54
C GLY A 38 -5.05 3.07 9.24
N VAL A 39 -4.62 1.87 8.85
CA VAL A 39 -3.27 1.62 8.33
C VAL A 39 -3.32 1.67 6.82
N LYS A 40 -2.53 2.59 6.24
CA LYS A 40 -2.38 2.72 4.79
C LYS A 40 -1.43 1.66 4.27
N LEU A 41 -1.82 1.01 3.18
CA LEU A 41 -1.03 0.04 2.45
C LEU A 41 -0.86 0.48 1.01
N TYR A 42 0.31 0.23 0.45
CA TYR A 42 0.48 0.09 -0.98
C TYR A 42 0.40 -1.40 -1.32
N LYS A 43 -0.29 -1.77 -2.39
CA LYS A 43 -0.34 -3.16 -2.84
C LYS A 43 -0.17 -3.23 -4.35
N ILE A 44 0.50 -4.28 -4.81
CA ILE A 44 0.54 -4.67 -6.22
C ILE A 44 -0.35 -5.90 -6.42
N CYS A 45 -1.30 -5.76 -7.34
CA CYS A 45 -2.30 -6.76 -7.64
C CYS A 45 -2.25 -7.16 -9.11
N THR A 46 -2.59 -8.42 -9.41
CA THR A 46 -2.90 -8.85 -10.76
C THR A 46 -4.28 -8.36 -11.16
N VAL A 47 -4.56 -8.37 -12.46
CA VAL A 47 -5.90 -8.06 -13.01
C VAL A 47 -6.99 -8.98 -12.46
N ASP A 48 -6.64 -10.22 -12.10
CA ASP A 48 -7.55 -11.21 -11.50
C ASP A 48 -7.80 -10.97 -10.00
N GLY A 49 -7.23 -9.90 -9.44
CA GLY A 49 -7.41 -9.50 -8.03
C GLY A 49 -6.44 -10.16 -7.05
N TYR A 50 -5.48 -10.96 -7.51
CA TYR A 50 -4.48 -11.56 -6.64
C TYR A 50 -3.47 -10.52 -6.17
N THR A 51 -3.25 -10.41 -4.86
CA THR A 51 -2.25 -9.50 -4.29
C THR A 51 -0.89 -10.19 -4.23
N SER A 52 0.08 -9.70 -5.00
CA SER A 52 1.42 -10.29 -5.08
C SER A 52 2.35 -9.78 -3.97
N LYS A 53 2.30 -8.47 -3.69
CA LYS A 53 3.12 -7.84 -2.64
C LYS A 53 2.38 -6.66 -2.01
N VAL A 54 2.68 -6.41 -0.75
CA VAL A 54 2.11 -5.32 0.05
C VAL A 54 3.24 -4.62 0.79
N ILE A 55 3.19 -3.29 0.83
CA ILE A 55 4.09 -2.43 1.60
C ILE A 55 3.23 -1.61 2.56
N VAL A 56 3.56 -1.64 3.85
CA VAL A 56 2.86 -0.85 4.87
C VAL A 56 3.47 0.55 4.89
N TYR A 57 2.63 1.59 4.82
CA TYR A 57 3.12 2.95 5.00
C TYR A 57 3.37 3.23 6.48
N THR A 58 4.64 3.40 6.87
CA THR A 58 5.04 3.61 8.27
C THR A 58 5.28 5.08 8.66
N GLY A 59 4.99 6.03 7.76
CA GLY A 59 5.07 7.47 8.03
C GLY A 59 6.16 8.19 7.24
N LYS A 60 6.62 9.32 7.77
CA LYS A 60 7.53 10.27 7.08
C LYS A 60 9.03 9.95 7.19
N ASN A 61 9.39 8.87 7.89
CA ASN A 61 10.80 8.50 8.09
C ASN A 61 11.27 7.42 7.09
N GLU A 62 10.40 6.98 6.19
CA GLU A 62 10.76 6.05 5.12
C GLU A 62 10.99 6.78 3.79
N LYS A 63 11.74 6.12 2.91
CA LYS A 63 11.97 6.54 1.51
C LYS A 63 10.66 6.86 0.79
N VAL A 64 9.56 6.22 1.21
CA VAL A 64 8.22 6.34 0.63
C VAL A 64 7.49 7.64 1.02
N SER A 65 8.19 8.65 1.56
CA SER A 65 7.57 9.89 2.02
C SER A 65 8.27 11.12 1.43
N GLY A 66 7.48 12.08 0.92
CA GLY A 66 7.99 13.30 0.27
C GLY A 66 7.45 13.50 -1.15
N GLN A 67 7.96 14.52 -1.83
CA GLN A 67 7.70 14.71 -3.27
C GLN A 67 8.33 13.56 -4.06
N GLY A 68 7.61 13.00 -5.03
CA GLY A 68 8.08 11.82 -5.79
C GLY A 68 7.82 10.47 -5.12
N HIS A 69 7.09 10.41 -3.99
CA HIS A 69 6.84 9.15 -3.29
C HIS A 69 6.23 8.06 -4.19
N SER A 70 5.43 8.44 -5.19
CA SER A 70 4.74 7.50 -6.08
C SER A 70 5.73 6.71 -6.93
N GLU A 71 6.82 7.35 -7.36
CA GLU A 71 7.89 6.70 -8.11
C GLU A 71 8.65 5.73 -7.20
N ILE A 72 8.95 6.15 -5.97
CA ILE A 72 9.66 5.32 -4.99
C ILE A 72 8.87 4.05 -4.68
N VAL A 73 7.56 4.16 -4.46
CA VAL A 73 6.66 3.01 -4.28
C VAL A 73 6.78 2.04 -5.47
N VAL A 74 6.77 2.55 -6.70
CA VAL A 74 6.85 1.72 -7.91
C VAL A 74 8.19 0.99 -7.99
N TYR A 75 9.30 1.65 -7.69
CA TYR A 75 10.63 1.02 -7.69
C TYR A 75 10.85 0.05 -6.51
N GLU A 76 10.09 0.20 -5.42
CA GLU A 76 10.21 -0.66 -4.25
C GLU A 76 9.42 -1.97 -4.37
N PHE A 77 8.41 -2.03 -5.24
CA PHE A 77 7.63 -3.24 -5.52
C PHE A 77 8.41 -4.28 -6.34
#